data_AF-A0A6G9YNW9-F1
#
_entry.id   AF-A0A6G9YNW9-F1
#
_cell.length_a   1.000
_cell.length_b   1.000
_cell.length_c   1.000
_cell.angle_alpha   90.00
_cell.angle_beta   90.00
_cell.angle_gamma   90.00
#
_symmetry.space_group_name_H-M   'P 1'
#
loop_
_entity.id
_entity.type
_entity.pdbx_description
1 polymer ?
#
loop_
_entity_poly.entity_id
_entity_poly.type
_entity_poly.pdbx_seq_one_letter_code
_entity_poly.pdbx_strand_id
1 'polypeptide(L)'
;MAYGSADGIVDKAEAAANWSEAGYVAAYFDMKGFDFASELFDFYIGNNGPDARYTMTADQVRKVLKTGDVRDKARVGLDRIKDIVKADPRIGSREVTTDWILTYPTDDSDIANALGHFSIAVGSDVKVEQKDGDSRLLAHIDCVVYIYDYYNFDQARQFDTDLIYSLKTNIDADMRQLEAAGWARSFRVSGNTRNIVPMSWEGYL
;
A
#
# COMPACT_ATOMS: atom_id res chain seq x y z
N MET A 1 -1.95 -13.13 17.36
CA MET A 1 -1.02 -13.22 18.52
C MET A 1 -0.52 -11.82 18.84
N ALA A 2 -0.12 -11.54 20.08
CA ALA A 2 0.40 -10.22 20.43
C ALA A 2 1.93 -10.21 20.32
N TYR A 3 2.52 -9.07 19.95
CA TYR A 3 3.98 -8.94 19.88
C TYR A 3 4.62 -9.32 21.23
N GLY A 4 5.64 -10.16 21.19
CA GLY A 4 6.38 -10.58 22.40
C GLY A 4 5.56 -11.41 23.39
N SER A 5 4.39 -11.93 23.00
CA SER A 5 3.54 -12.73 23.89
C SER A 5 4.03 -14.16 24.11
N ALA A 6 4.98 -14.64 23.30
CA ALA A 6 5.54 -15.98 23.38
C ALA A 6 6.96 -15.90 23.95
N ASP A 7 7.06 -15.94 25.28
CA ASP A 7 8.30 -15.73 26.04
C ASP A 7 8.96 -17.04 26.52
N GLY A 8 8.31 -18.18 26.30
CA GLY A 8 8.80 -19.51 26.65
C GLY A 8 10.00 -19.98 25.83
N ILE A 9 10.79 -20.91 26.40
CA ILE A 9 11.99 -21.45 25.73
C ILE A 9 11.62 -22.26 24.48
N VAL A 10 10.52 -23.02 24.53
CA VAL A 10 10.03 -23.81 23.39
C VAL A 10 9.55 -22.87 22.28
N ASP A 11 8.79 -21.83 22.63
CA ASP A 11 8.31 -20.83 21.67
C ASP A 11 9.47 -20.11 20.95
N LYS A 12 10.54 -19.79 21.68
CA LYS A 12 11.75 -19.19 21.11
C LYS A 12 12.54 -20.15 20.23
N ALA A 13 12.51 -21.46 20.53
CA ALA A 13 13.14 -22.46 19.68
C ALA A 13 12.36 -22.67 18.38
N GLU A 14 11.03 -22.67 18.43
CA GLU A 14 10.16 -22.68 17.24
C GLU A 14 10.37 -21.42 16.40
N ALA A 15 10.41 -20.23 17.02
CA ALA A 15 10.74 -19.00 16.34
C ALA A 15 12.15 -19.02 15.70
N ALA A 16 13.13 -19.70 16.30
CA ALA A 16 14.47 -19.86 15.72
C ALA A 16 14.48 -20.74 14.46
N ALA A 17 13.67 -21.80 14.43
CA ALA A 17 13.51 -22.61 13.22
C ALA A 17 12.86 -21.76 12.10
N ASN A 18 11.83 -20.99 12.44
CA ASN A 18 11.10 -20.14 11.50
C ASN A 18 11.91 -18.93 11.01
N TRP A 19 12.90 -18.48 11.79
CA TRP A 19 13.86 -17.48 11.32
C TRP A 19 14.69 -18.00 10.14
N SER A 20 14.99 -19.31 10.10
CA SER A 20 15.60 -19.91 8.91
C SER A 20 14.68 -19.86 7.70
N GLU A 21 13.37 -19.97 7.90
CA GLU A 21 12.36 -19.87 6.84
C GLU A 21 12.20 -18.44 6.32
N ALA A 22 12.31 -17.43 7.19
CA ALA A 22 12.45 -16.04 6.77
C ALA A 22 13.65 -15.86 5.82
N GLY A 23 14.76 -16.55 6.08
CA GLY A 23 15.92 -16.58 5.17
C GLY A 23 15.60 -17.14 3.78
N TYR A 24 14.75 -18.18 3.69
CA TYR A 24 14.30 -18.70 2.39
C TYR A 24 13.40 -17.73 1.64
N VAL A 25 12.55 -16.97 2.34
CA VAL A 25 11.70 -15.92 1.74
C VAL A 25 12.56 -14.80 1.16
N ALA A 26 13.53 -14.32 1.93
CA ALA A 26 14.48 -13.30 1.48
C ALA A 26 15.26 -13.78 0.24
N ALA A 27 15.79 -15.01 0.27
CA ALA A 27 16.48 -15.60 -0.88
C ALA A 27 15.58 -15.77 -2.11
N TYR A 28 14.30 -16.10 -1.91
CA TYR A 28 13.32 -16.20 -2.99
C TYR A 28 13.07 -14.84 -3.64
N PHE A 29 12.88 -13.78 -2.85
CA PHE A 29 12.69 -12.42 -3.37
C PHE A 29 13.92 -11.93 -4.14
N ASP A 30 15.12 -12.13 -3.60
CA ASP A 30 16.37 -11.80 -4.28
C ASP A 30 16.50 -12.54 -5.62
N MET A 31 16.28 -13.86 -5.63
CA MET A 31 16.33 -14.68 -6.86
C MET A 31 15.31 -14.22 -7.92
N LYS A 32 14.16 -13.68 -7.50
CA LYS A 32 13.11 -13.19 -8.40
C LYS A 32 13.27 -11.72 -8.79
N GLY A 33 14.22 -11.00 -8.21
CA GLY A 33 14.35 -9.55 -8.38
C GLY A 33 13.14 -8.79 -7.84
N PHE A 34 12.54 -9.28 -6.76
CA PHE A 34 11.41 -8.65 -6.08
C PHE A 34 11.93 -7.66 -5.04
N ASP A 35 12.56 -6.59 -5.53
CA ASP A 35 13.28 -5.63 -4.70
C ASP A 35 12.35 -4.96 -3.66
N PHE A 36 11.11 -4.63 -4.05
CA PHE A 36 10.20 -3.97 -3.13
C PHE A 36 9.69 -4.92 -2.04
N ALA A 37 9.36 -6.17 -2.41
CA ALA A 37 8.98 -7.19 -1.45
C ALA A 37 10.12 -7.54 -0.50
N SER A 38 11.35 -7.64 -1.01
CA SER A 38 12.55 -7.86 -0.20
C SER A 38 12.75 -6.73 0.80
N GLU A 39 12.64 -5.47 0.38
CA GLU A 39 12.89 -4.33 1.26
C GLU A 39 11.85 -4.21 2.39
N LEU A 40 10.57 -4.46 2.09
CA LEU A 40 9.52 -4.50 3.13
C LEU A 40 9.70 -5.68 4.08
N PHE A 41 10.12 -6.83 3.56
CA PHE A 41 10.40 -8.01 4.37
C PHE A 41 11.61 -7.79 5.29
N ASP A 42 12.66 -7.15 4.78
CA ASP A 42 13.83 -6.76 5.59
C ASP A 42 13.45 -5.76 6.68
N PHE A 43 12.55 -4.81 6.36
CA PHE A 43 12.02 -3.88 7.35
C PHE A 43 11.19 -4.57 8.44
N TYR A 44 10.44 -5.62 8.07
CA TYR A 44 9.66 -6.45 8.98
C TYR A 44 10.53 -7.19 10.00
N ILE A 45 11.51 -7.96 9.50
CA ILE A 45 12.43 -8.75 10.33
C ILE A 45 13.42 -7.85 11.10
N GLY A 46 13.65 -6.64 10.63
CA GLY A 46 14.47 -5.64 11.32
C GLY A 46 13.89 -5.16 12.66
N ASN A 47 12.60 -5.42 12.93
CA ASN A 47 11.92 -5.06 14.18
C ASN A 47 12.17 -3.59 14.59
N ASN A 48 11.87 -2.66 13.68
CA ASN A 48 12.23 -1.23 13.75
C ASN A 48 11.51 -0.41 14.85
N GLY A 49 10.99 -1.05 15.90
CA GLY A 49 10.29 -0.37 16.99
C GLY A 49 8.77 -0.24 16.80
N PRO A 50 8.06 0.20 17.84
CA PRO A 50 6.61 0.39 17.77
C PRO A 50 6.29 1.55 16.83
N ASP A 51 5.15 1.47 16.14
CA ASP A 51 4.68 2.49 15.17
C ASP A 51 5.65 2.78 14.02
N ALA A 52 6.59 1.86 13.75
CA ALA A 52 7.49 1.97 12.62
C ALA A 52 6.71 2.23 11.32
N ARG A 53 7.25 3.14 10.50
CA ARG A 53 6.62 3.54 9.25
C ARG A 53 7.62 3.46 8.12
N TYR A 54 7.33 2.58 7.18
CA TYR A 54 8.04 2.51 5.92
C TYR A 54 7.44 3.53 4.96
N THR A 55 8.27 4.47 4.48
CA THR A 55 7.85 5.46 3.48
C THR A 55 8.39 5.05 2.13
N MET A 56 7.48 4.77 1.20
CA MET A 56 7.81 4.32 -0.14
C MET A 56 8.67 5.35 -0.86
N THR A 57 9.67 4.87 -1.59
CA THR A 57 10.46 5.70 -2.50
C THR A 57 9.61 6.13 -3.70
N ALA A 58 10.08 7.15 -4.42
CA ALA A 58 9.40 7.62 -5.63
C ALA A 58 9.27 6.52 -6.70
N ASP A 59 10.26 5.65 -6.82
CA ASP A 59 10.23 4.57 -7.79
C ASP A 59 9.24 3.46 -7.40
N GLN A 60 9.13 3.14 -6.11
CA GLN A 60 8.11 2.22 -5.61
C GLN A 60 6.70 2.78 -5.80
N VAL A 61 6.48 4.07 -5.52
CA VAL A 61 5.20 4.73 -5.80
C VAL A 61 4.86 4.65 -7.29
N ARG A 62 5.82 4.95 -8.17
CA ARG A 62 5.62 4.83 -9.63
C ARG A 62 5.33 3.39 -10.05
N LYS A 63 5.99 2.40 -9.44
CA LYS A 63 5.74 0.98 -9.69
C LYS A 63 4.30 0.64 -9.33
N VAL A 64 3.84 1.02 -8.14
CA VAL A 64 2.47 0.78 -7.67
C VAL A 64 1.43 1.40 -8.60
N LEU A 65 1.61 2.65 -9.01
CA LEU A 65 0.69 3.34 -9.93
C LEU A 65 0.60 2.72 -11.32
N LYS A 66 1.61 1.96 -11.76
CA LYS A 66 1.59 1.31 -13.09
C LYS A 66 0.68 0.10 -13.13
N THR A 67 0.36 -0.49 -11.98
CA THR A 67 -0.55 -1.64 -11.90
C THR A 67 -1.94 -1.29 -12.42
N GLY A 68 -2.60 -2.25 -13.05
CA GLY A 68 -3.94 -2.09 -13.62
C GLY A 68 -4.96 -1.65 -12.57
N ASP A 69 -5.03 -2.38 -11.46
CA ASP A 69 -6.03 -2.15 -10.40
C ASP A 69 -5.87 -0.77 -9.74
N VAL A 70 -4.65 -0.33 -9.43
CA VAL A 70 -4.39 1.00 -8.85
C VAL A 70 -4.79 2.10 -9.83
N ARG A 71 -4.40 1.97 -11.10
CA ARG A 71 -4.72 2.97 -12.13
C ARG A 71 -6.22 3.12 -12.32
N ASP A 72 -6.96 2.02 -12.35
CA ASP A 72 -8.41 2.07 -12.51
C ASP A 72 -9.10 2.65 -11.28
N LYS A 73 -8.66 2.30 -10.06
CA LYS A 73 -9.18 2.88 -8.82
C LYS A 73 -8.83 4.35 -8.65
N ALA A 74 -7.63 4.77 -9.07
CA ALA A 74 -7.25 6.18 -9.11
C ALA A 74 -8.13 6.98 -10.08
N ARG A 75 -8.48 6.41 -11.24
CA ARG A 75 -9.45 7.01 -12.17
C ARG A 75 -10.84 7.14 -11.55
N VAL A 76 -11.34 6.09 -10.91
CA VAL A 76 -12.62 6.13 -10.17
C VAL A 76 -12.61 7.23 -9.11
N GLY A 77 -11.50 7.37 -8.37
CA GLY A 77 -11.36 8.44 -7.38
C GLY A 77 -11.37 9.84 -7.99
N LEU A 78 -10.65 10.03 -9.11
CA LEU A 78 -10.67 11.29 -9.87
C LEU A 78 -12.07 11.61 -10.40
N ASP A 79 -12.78 10.64 -10.96
CA ASP A 79 -14.13 10.86 -11.48
C ASP A 79 -15.11 11.21 -10.35
N ARG A 80 -14.98 10.57 -9.18
CA ARG A 80 -15.75 10.94 -7.98
C ARG A 80 -15.46 12.38 -7.52
N ILE A 81 -14.21 12.83 -7.58
CA ILE A 81 -13.87 14.23 -7.29
C ILE A 81 -14.55 15.17 -8.30
N LYS A 82 -14.49 14.86 -9.60
CA LYS A 82 -15.17 15.67 -10.62
C LYS A 82 -16.67 15.76 -10.36
N ASP A 83 -17.31 14.65 -9.98
CA ASP A 83 -18.74 14.62 -9.68
C ASP A 83 -19.09 15.48 -8.45
N ILE A 84 -18.27 15.44 -7.40
CA ILE A 84 -18.41 16.33 -6.22
C ILE A 84 -18.28 17.80 -6.63
N VAL A 85 -17.31 18.13 -7.48
CA VAL A 85 -17.09 19.51 -7.93
C VAL A 85 -18.24 20.00 -8.80
N LYS A 86 -18.78 19.16 -9.69
CA LYS A 86 -19.96 19.50 -10.51
C LYS A 86 -21.23 19.67 -9.69
N ALA A 87 -21.42 18.85 -8.65
CA ALA A 87 -22.60 18.93 -7.80
C ALA A 87 -22.61 20.18 -6.90
N ASP A 88 -21.44 20.72 -6.56
CA ASP A 88 -21.29 21.91 -5.71
C ASP A 88 -20.16 22.82 -6.24
N PRO A 89 -20.42 23.58 -7.32
CA PRO A 89 -19.39 24.33 -8.03
C PRO A 89 -19.08 25.69 -7.37
N ARG A 90 -18.46 25.65 -6.19
CA ARG A 90 -18.08 26.87 -5.45
C ARG A 90 -16.84 27.52 -6.06
N ILE A 91 -16.97 28.77 -6.48
CA ILE A 91 -15.83 29.60 -6.92
C ILE A 91 -14.81 29.72 -5.77
N GLY A 92 -13.53 29.61 -6.09
CA GLY A 92 -12.43 29.63 -5.15
C GLY A 92 -11.71 28.28 -5.05
N SER A 93 -10.88 28.13 -4.02
CA SER A 93 -10.07 26.93 -3.78
C SER A 93 -10.62 26.10 -2.65
N ARG A 94 -10.63 24.76 -2.82
CA ARG A 94 -10.96 23.81 -1.75
C ARG A 94 -10.27 22.47 -1.96
N GLU A 95 -10.06 21.76 -0.85
CA GLU A 95 -9.60 20.37 -0.89
C GLU A 95 -10.79 19.43 -1.03
N VAL A 96 -10.63 18.39 -1.86
CA VAL A 96 -11.59 17.28 -1.99
C VAL A 96 -10.82 15.97 -1.94
N THR A 97 -11.23 15.08 -1.03
CA THR A 97 -10.63 13.75 -0.86
C THR A 97 -11.68 12.66 -0.99
N THR A 98 -11.31 11.53 -1.60
CA THR A 98 -12.14 10.33 -1.62
C THR A 98 -11.92 9.49 -0.37
N ASP A 99 -12.84 8.57 -0.11
CA ASP A 99 -12.62 7.48 0.83
C ASP A 99 -11.46 6.57 0.37
N TRP A 100 -10.94 5.77 1.30
CA TRP A 100 -9.96 4.72 1.00
C TRP A 100 -10.61 3.58 0.20
N ILE A 101 -9.94 3.18 -0.88
CA ILE A 101 -10.36 2.14 -1.81
C ILE A 101 -9.35 1.00 -1.74
N LEU A 102 -9.83 -0.16 -1.32
CA LEU A 102 -9.02 -1.37 -1.19
C LEU A 102 -8.59 -1.89 -2.57
N THR A 103 -7.32 -2.27 -2.69
CA THR A 103 -6.59 -2.55 -3.94
C THR A 103 -5.87 -3.91 -3.84
N TYR A 104 -5.85 -4.62 -4.97
CA TYR A 104 -5.43 -6.01 -5.13
C TYR A 104 -4.67 -6.18 -6.46
N PRO A 105 -3.52 -5.51 -6.68
CA PRO A 105 -2.83 -5.65 -7.95
C PRO A 105 -2.22 -7.04 -8.05
N THR A 106 -2.57 -7.77 -9.11
CA THR A 106 -2.06 -9.11 -9.41
C THR A 106 -1.16 -9.14 -10.65
N ASP A 107 -1.02 -8.01 -11.34
CA ASP A 107 -0.29 -7.85 -12.60
C ASP A 107 1.20 -7.51 -12.42
N ASP A 108 1.64 -7.16 -11.21
CA ASP A 108 3.05 -7.02 -10.84
C ASP A 108 3.35 -7.91 -9.63
N SER A 109 4.13 -8.98 -9.84
CA SER A 109 4.42 -9.97 -8.81
C SER A 109 5.24 -9.41 -7.65
N ASP A 110 6.10 -8.42 -7.87
CA ASP A 110 6.84 -7.82 -6.76
C ASP A 110 5.86 -7.06 -5.86
N ILE A 111 4.98 -6.23 -6.42
CA ILE A 111 3.96 -5.50 -5.65
C ILE A 111 2.97 -6.46 -4.96
N ALA A 112 2.54 -7.52 -5.66
CA ALA A 112 1.63 -8.51 -5.11
C ALA A 112 2.24 -9.28 -3.93
N ASN A 113 3.57 -9.41 -3.87
CA ASN A 113 4.27 -10.01 -2.74
C ASN A 113 4.68 -8.97 -1.67
N ALA A 114 4.87 -7.71 -2.07
CA ALA A 114 5.26 -6.63 -1.19
C ALA A 114 4.11 -6.08 -0.37
N LEU A 115 2.94 -5.85 -0.98
CA LEU A 115 1.79 -5.25 -0.29
C LEU A 115 0.61 -6.21 -0.21
N GLY A 116 0.42 -7.07 -1.21
CA GLY A 116 -0.70 -8.03 -1.29
C GLY A 116 -2.06 -7.35 -1.42
N HIS A 117 -2.52 -6.70 -0.35
CA HIS A 117 -3.73 -5.91 -0.24
C HIS A 117 -3.40 -4.58 0.43
N PHE A 118 -3.78 -3.46 -0.20
CA PHE A 118 -3.55 -2.15 0.38
C PHE A 118 -4.65 -1.18 -0.03
N SER A 119 -4.73 -0.03 0.62
CA SER A 119 -5.74 0.98 0.30
C SER A 119 -5.12 2.17 -0.40
N ILE A 120 -5.85 2.73 -1.37
CA ILE A 120 -5.52 4.02 -1.97
C ILE A 120 -6.62 5.04 -1.75
N ALA A 121 -6.28 6.31 -1.68
CA ALA A 121 -7.24 7.41 -1.70
C ALA A 121 -6.77 8.48 -2.68
N VAL A 122 -7.69 9.19 -3.32
CA VAL A 122 -7.37 10.33 -4.18
C VAL A 122 -7.74 11.59 -3.43
N GLY A 123 -6.74 12.43 -3.15
CA GLY A 123 -6.96 13.79 -2.70
C GLY A 123 -6.74 14.78 -3.83
N SER A 124 -7.31 15.96 -3.71
CA SER A 124 -7.12 17.01 -4.70
C SER A 124 -7.23 18.40 -4.10
N ASP A 125 -6.46 19.31 -4.70
CA ASP A 125 -6.65 20.75 -4.60
C ASP A 125 -7.49 21.19 -5.81
N VAL A 126 -8.70 21.68 -5.56
CA VAL A 126 -9.63 22.13 -6.59
C VAL A 126 -9.68 23.64 -6.60
N LYS A 127 -9.53 24.27 -7.76
CA LYS A 127 -9.81 25.69 -7.99
C LYS A 127 -10.89 25.85 -9.05
N VAL A 128 -12.00 26.49 -8.68
CA VAL A 128 -13.06 26.86 -9.63
C VAL A 128 -13.03 28.37 -9.87
N GLU A 129 -13.03 28.77 -11.13
CA GLU A 129 -13.02 30.16 -11.55
C GLU A 129 -14.07 30.43 -12.63
N GLN A 130 -14.66 31.62 -12.59
CA GLN A 130 -15.47 32.15 -13.67
C GLN A 130 -14.62 33.15 -14.44
N LYS A 131 -14.50 32.99 -15.77
CA LYS A 131 -13.81 33.97 -16.60
C LYS A 131 -14.69 35.18 -16.83
N ASP A 132 -14.10 36.38 -16.81
CA ASP A 132 -14.82 37.63 -17.03
C ASP A 132 -15.58 37.59 -18.38
N GLY A 133 -16.90 37.76 -18.30
CA GLY A 133 -17.79 37.73 -19.47
C GLY A 133 -18.20 36.33 -19.94
N ASP A 134 -17.77 35.24 -19.29
CA ASP A 134 -18.27 33.88 -19.54
C ASP A 134 -19.22 33.44 -18.41
N SER A 135 -20.36 32.86 -18.76
CA SER A 135 -21.31 32.30 -17.78
C SER A 135 -20.88 30.93 -17.26
N ARG A 136 -19.84 30.32 -17.85
CA ARG A 136 -19.36 28.99 -17.51
C ARG A 136 -18.28 29.03 -16.42
N LEU A 137 -18.26 27.98 -15.61
CA LEU A 137 -17.26 27.76 -14.57
C LEU A 137 -16.19 26.80 -15.09
N LEU A 138 -14.93 27.17 -14.90
CA LEU A 138 -13.75 26.36 -15.20
C LEU A 138 -13.19 25.80 -13.90
N ALA A 139 -12.95 24.49 -13.85
CA ALA A 139 -12.32 23.84 -12.71
C ALA A 139 -10.94 23.31 -13.08
N HIS A 140 -9.98 23.60 -12.20
CA HIS A 140 -8.62 23.04 -12.19
C HIS A 140 -8.51 22.12 -10.97
N ILE A 141 -8.08 20.89 -11.18
CA ILE A 141 -8.01 19.86 -10.14
C ILE A 141 -6.61 19.26 -10.15
N ASP A 142 -5.81 19.57 -9.14
CA ASP A 142 -4.50 18.97 -8.91
C ASP A 142 -4.67 17.78 -7.96
N CYS A 143 -4.29 16.58 -8.40
CA CYS A 143 -4.57 15.32 -7.72
C CYS A 143 -3.32 14.68 -7.10
N VAL A 144 -3.55 14.06 -5.95
CA VAL A 144 -2.58 13.21 -5.24
C VAL A 144 -3.21 11.86 -4.97
N VAL A 145 -2.55 10.78 -5.39
CA VAL A 145 -2.91 9.43 -4.97
C VAL A 145 -2.10 9.11 -3.71
N TYR A 146 -2.78 8.80 -2.62
CA TYR A 146 -2.22 8.29 -1.39
C TYR A 146 -2.28 6.77 -1.39
N ILE A 147 -1.21 6.13 -0.96
CA ILE A 147 -1.08 4.67 -0.81
C ILE A 147 -0.85 4.40 0.68
N TYR A 148 -1.61 3.47 1.24
CA TYR A 148 -1.49 3.07 2.63
C TYR A 148 -1.69 1.57 2.77
N ASP A 149 -0.82 0.95 3.57
CA ASP A 149 -0.99 -0.42 4.04
C ASP A 149 -0.58 -0.57 5.51
N TYR A 150 -1.13 -1.56 6.17
CA TYR A 150 -0.64 -2.07 7.44
C TYR A 150 -0.03 -3.45 7.19
N TYR A 151 1.28 -3.46 6.94
CA TYR A 151 2.01 -4.66 6.58
C TYR A 151 2.05 -5.60 7.78
N ASN A 152 1.32 -6.72 7.66
CA ASN A 152 1.23 -7.76 8.65
C ASN A 152 1.03 -9.13 7.98
N PHE A 153 1.29 -10.19 8.73
CA PHE A 153 1.00 -11.56 8.31
C PHE A 153 -0.22 -12.04 9.07
N ASP A 154 -1.43 -11.60 8.68
CA ASP A 154 -2.68 -11.95 9.38
C ASP A 154 -3.64 -12.85 8.58
N GLN A 155 -3.20 -13.49 7.48
CA GLN A 155 -4.09 -14.41 6.75
C GLN A 155 -4.14 -15.78 7.43
N ALA A 156 -5.31 -16.43 7.34
CA ALA A 156 -5.50 -17.78 7.88
C ALA A 156 -4.82 -18.81 6.96
N ARG A 157 -4.20 -19.85 7.55
CA ARG A 157 -3.62 -20.98 6.81
C ARG A 157 -4.66 -21.57 5.87
N GLN A 158 -4.47 -21.40 4.56
CA GLN A 158 -5.21 -22.15 3.54
C GLN A 158 -4.26 -23.18 2.93
N PHE A 159 -4.59 -24.46 3.12
CA PHE A 159 -3.90 -25.56 2.49
C PHE A 159 -4.49 -25.77 1.09
N ASP A 160 -3.74 -25.44 0.05
CA ASP A 160 -4.04 -25.79 -1.33
C ASP A 160 -2.83 -26.48 -1.97
N THR A 161 -3.06 -27.20 -3.05
CA THR A 161 -2.09 -28.01 -3.81
C THR A 161 -1.06 -27.19 -4.62
N ASP A 162 -1.16 -25.87 -4.63
CA ASP A 162 -0.18 -24.97 -5.23
C ASP A 162 0.99 -24.72 -4.26
N LEU A 163 2.19 -25.16 -4.66
CA LEU A 163 3.42 -25.03 -3.89
C LEU A 163 3.77 -23.56 -3.56
N ILE A 164 3.46 -22.62 -4.45
CA ILE A 164 3.72 -21.19 -4.24
C ILE A 164 2.71 -20.63 -3.22
N TYR A 165 1.47 -21.10 -3.28
CA TYR A 165 0.42 -20.72 -2.34
C TYR A 165 0.66 -21.31 -0.94
N SER A 166 1.10 -22.57 -0.87
CA SER A 166 1.49 -23.27 0.36
C SER A 166 2.73 -22.65 1.03
N LEU A 167 3.69 -22.16 0.24
CA LEU A 167 4.78 -21.33 0.75
C LEU A 167 4.22 -20.09 1.47
N LYS A 168 3.35 -19.32 0.81
CA LYS A 168 2.77 -18.09 1.39
C LYS A 168 2.00 -18.36 2.69
N THR A 169 1.15 -19.38 2.75
CA THR A 169 0.30 -19.61 3.92
C THR A 169 1.03 -20.22 5.11
N ASN A 170 2.14 -20.94 4.90
CA ASN A 170 3.02 -21.36 5.98
C ASN A 170 3.85 -20.17 6.49
N ILE A 171 4.44 -19.39 5.57
CA ILE A 171 5.16 -18.16 5.89
C ILE A 171 4.32 -17.24 6.80
N ASP A 172 3.02 -17.07 6.54
CA ASP A 172 2.16 -16.24 7.39
C ASP A 172 2.17 -16.66 8.87
N ALA A 173 2.04 -17.96 9.14
CA ALA A 173 2.04 -18.47 10.51
C ALA A 173 3.43 -18.40 11.14
N ASP A 174 4.46 -18.67 10.35
CA ASP A 174 5.84 -18.68 10.81
C ASP A 174 6.34 -17.27 11.13
N MET A 175 5.93 -16.27 10.32
CA MET A 175 6.17 -14.85 10.58
C MET A 175 5.41 -14.36 11.82
N ARG A 176 4.17 -14.81 12.05
CA ARG A 176 3.47 -14.49 13.32
C ARG A 176 4.18 -15.04 14.54
N GLN A 177 4.85 -16.19 14.45
CA GLN A 177 5.64 -16.71 15.55
C GLN A 177 6.88 -15.84 15.82
N LEU A 178 7.52 -15.31 14.77
CA LEU A 178 8.60 -14.33 14.92
C LEU A 178 8.12 -13.06 15.63
N GLU A 179 6.93 -12.57 15.28
CA GLU A 179 6.29 -11.46 16.00
C GLU A 179 5.98 -11.79 17.46
N ALA A 180 5.42 -12.97 17.71
CA ALA A 180 5.08 -13.42 19.05
C ALA A 180 6.33 -13.61 19.92
N ALA A 181 7.46 -14.03 19.35
CA ALA A 181 8.76 -14.10 20.01
C ALA A 181 9.46 -12.74 20.13
N GLY A 182 8.90 -11.70 19.50
CA GLY A 182 9.41 -10.33 19.54
C GLY A 182 10.57 -10.04 18.58
N TRP A 183 10.79 -10.89 17.58
CA TRP A 183 11.92 -10.81 16.64
C TRP A 183 11.57 -10.15 15.31
N ALA A 184 10.29 -10.05 14.99
CA ALA A 184 9.78 -9.27 13.86
C ALA A 184 8.60 -8.40 14.30
N ARG A 185 8.20 -7.43 13.48
CA ARG A 185 7.09 -6.54 13.84
C ARG A 185 6.38 -5.94 12.62
N SER A 186 5.06 -6.09 12.59
CA SER A 186 4.14 -5.39 11.68
C SER A 186 4.31 -3.87 11.74
N PHE A 187 4.09 -3.19 10.61
CA PHE A 187 4.36 -1.75 10.49
C PHE A 187 3.45 -1.08 9.46
N ARG A 188 3.45 0.26 9.45
CA ARG A 188 2.68 1.03 8.46
C ARG A 188 3.52 1.27 7.21
N VAL A 189 2.97 1.02 6.03
CA VAL A 189 3.55 1.40 4.75
C VAL A 189 2.77 2.56 4.18
N SER A 190 3.47 3.55 3.62
CA SER A 190 2.78 4.64 2.94
C SER A 190 3.59 5.28 1.82
N GLY A 191 2.89 5.78 0.81
CA GLY A 191 3.46 6.56 -0.29
C GLY A 191 2.42 7.55 -0.83
N ASN A 192 2.86 8.53 -1.61
CA ASN A 192 1.93 9.43 -2.33
C ASN A 192 2.58 10.05 -3.57
N THR A 193 1.78 10.68 -4.44
CA THR A 193 2.25 11.22 -5.71
C THR A 193 2.58 12.71 -5.71
N ARG A 194 2.38 13.43 -4.60
CA ARG A 194 2.34 14.91 -4.54
C ARG A 194 3.56 15.58 -5.20
N ASN A 195 4.74 14.98 -5.06
CA ASN A 195 6.00 15.50 -5.62
C ASN A 195 6.64 14.55 -6.65
N ILE A 196 5.88 13.60 -7.20
CA ILE A 196 6.43 12.47 -7.98
C ILE A 196 5.81 12.41 -9.37
N VAL A 197 4.48 12.50 -9.43
CA VAL A 197 3.71 12.50 -10.68
C VAL A 197 2.66 13.60 -10.57
N PRO A 198 2.87 14.77 -11.23
CA PRO A 198 1.82 15.77 -11.30
C PRO A 198 0.65 15.19 -12.09
N MET A 199 -0.51 15.11 -11.45
CA MET A 199 -1.75 14.69 -12.07
C MET A 199 -2.71 15.85 -11.97
N SER A 200 -3.04 16.47 -13.10
CA SER A 200 -4.00 17.56 -13.12
C SER A 200 -5.12 17.27 -14.12
N TRP A 201 -6.29 17.83 -13.84
CA TRP A 201 -7.42 17.87 -14.76
C TRP A 201 -7.95 19.29 -14.84
N GLU A 202 -8.23 19.74 -16.05
CA GLU A 202 -8.89 21.02 -16.32
C GLU A 202 -10.15 20.75 -17.16
N GLY A 203 -11.26 21.37 -16.78
CA GLY A 203 -12.48 21.28 -17.57
C GLY A 203 -13.61 22.16 -17.07
N TYR A 204 -14.59 22.40 -17.96
CA TYR A 204 -15.79 23.14 -17.62
C TYR A 204 -16.76 22.28 -16.80
N LEU A 205 -17.43 22.91 -15.84
CA LEU A 205 -18.45 22.30 -14.98
C LEU A 205 -19.85 22.35 -15.62
#